data_AF-A0A960P3U6-F1
#
_entry.id   AF-A0A960P3U6-F1
#
_cell.length_a   1.000
_cell.length_b   1.000
_cell.length_c   1.000
_cell.angle_alpha   90.00
_cell.angle_beta   90.00
_cell.angle_gamma   90.00
#
_symmetry.space_group_name_H-M   'P 1'
#
loop_
_entity.id
_entity.type
_entity.pdbx_description
1 polymer ?
#
loop_
_entity_poly.entity_id
_entity_poly.type
_entity_poly.pdbx_seq_one_letter_code
_entity_poly.pdbx_strand_id
1 'polypeptide(L)' 'MAARRRGPNLRLEREFWSAGEEVVVGIDEVGRGAWAGPLTLAAVVLPRDRRVYGVRDSKQLSEAR' A
#
# COMPACT_ATOMS: atom_id res chain seq x y z
N MET A 1 -17.20 21.24 3.99
CA MET A 1 -17.31 19.79 4.26
C MET A 1 -16.28 19.06 3.45
N ALA A 2 -15.21 18.55 4.08
CA ALA A 2 -14.19 17.79 3.37
C ALA A 2 -14.80 16.49 2.83
N ALA A 3 -14.72 16.27 1.52
CA ALA A 3 -15.14 15.03 0.89
C ALA A 3 -14.52 13.86 1.65
N ARG A 4 -15.37 13.00 2.21
CA ARG A 4 -14.98 11.81 2.98
C ARG A 4 -14.24 10.87 2.02
N ARG A 5 -12.92 11.06 1.87
CA ARG A 5 -12.08 10.24 0.99
C ARG A 5 -12.31 8.78 1.38
N ARG A 6 -12.76 7.96 0.43
CA ARG A 6 -12.93 6.51 0.64
C ARG A 6 -11.61 5.96 1.18
N GLY A 7 -11.67 5.32 2.35
CA GLY A 7 -10.47 4.75 2.96
C GLY A 7 -9.85 3.64 2.09
N PRO A 8 -8.57 3.33 2.30
CA PRO A 8 -7.88 2.28 1.55
C PRO A 8 -8.64 0.95 1.65
N ASN A 9 -8.77 0.28 0.51
CA ASN A 9 -9.51 -0.96 0.30
C ASN A 9 -8.87 -1.74 -0.87
N LEU A 10 -9.15 -3.04 -0.93
CA LEU A 10 -8.55 -3.97 -1.91
C LEU A 10 -9.35 -4.07 -3.22
N ARG A 11 -10.03 -3.00 -3.66
CA ARG A 11 -10.94 -3.08 -4.81
C ARG A 11 -10.20 -3.45 -6.09
N LEU A 12 -9.05 -2.83 -6.34
CA LEU A 12 -8.27 -3.06 -7.57
C LEU A 12 -7.65 -4.46 -7.56
N GLU A 13 -7.10 -4.87 -6.43
CA GLU A 13 -6.51 -6.19 -6.25
C GLU A 13 -7.55 -7.29 -6.48
N ARG A 14 -8.79 -7.10 -5.99
CA ARG A 14 -9.91 -8.00 -6.25
C ARG A 14 -10.31 -8.05 -7.72
N GLU A 15 -10.27 -6.92 -8.43
CA GLU A 15 -10.55 -6.89 -9.88
C GLU A 15 -9.53 -7.75 -10.63
N PHE A 16 -8.22 -7.60 -10.35
CA PHE A 16 -7.18 -8.42 -10.97
C PHE A 16 -7.28 -9.91 -10.58
N TRP A 17 -7.50 -10.23 -9.31
CA TRP A 17 -7.70 -11.62 -8.90
C TRP A 17 -8.92 -12.26 -9.56
N SER A 18 -10.00 -11.49 -9.75
CA SER A 18 -11.20 -11.99 -10.45
C SER A 18 -10.99 -12.19 -11.95
N ALA A 19 -10.02 -11.48 -12.54
CA ALA A 19 -9.60 -11.66 -13.92
C ALA A 19 -8.68 -12.87 -14.13
N GLY A 20 -8.30 -13.58 -13.06
CA GLY A 20 -7.45 -14.77 -13.10
C GLY A 20 -5.98 -14.51 -12.85
N GLU A 21 -5.57 -13.28 -12.54
CA GLU A 21 -4.18 -12.97 -12.25
C GLU A 21 -3.70 -13.70 -10.98
N GLU A 22 -2.57 -14.41 -11.06
CA GLU A 22 -2.01 -15.19 -9.95
C GLU A 22 -1.23 -14.34 -8.94
N VAL A 23 -0.66 -13.22 -9.37
CA VAL A 23 0.14 -12.36 -8.50
C VAL A 23 -0.24 -10.90 -8.74
N VAL A 24 -0.62 -10.21 -7.66
CA VAL A 24 -0.86 -8.76 -7.67
C VAL A 24 0.13 -8.12 -6.70
N VAL A 25 0.88 -7.15 -7.21
CA VAL A 25 1.96 -6.48 -6.48
C VAL A 25 1.57 -5.00 -6.28
N GLY A 26 1.54 -4.55 -5.03
CA GLY A 26 1.49 -3.13 -4.70
C GLY A 26 2.90 -2.55 -4.65
N ILE A 27 3.10 -1.37 -5.23
CA ILE A 27 4.39 -0.67 -5.26
C ILE A 27 4.21 0.73 -4.66
N ASP A 28 5.17 1.17 -3.85
CA ASP A 28 5.22 2.54 -3.31
C ASP A 28 6.66 3.03 -3.18
N GLU A 29 6.85 4.35 -3.13
CA GLU A 29 8.15 4.99 -3.01
C GLU A 29 8.25 5.98 -1.85
N VAL A 30 9.46 6.10 -1.30
CA VAL A 30 9.80 7.07 -0.25
C VAL A 30 11.09 7.81 -0.65
N GLY A 31 11.11 9.13 -0.42
CA GLY A 31 12.29 9.95 -0.66
C GLY A 31 12.25 10.79 -1.95
N ARG A 32 11.16 10.74 -2.74
CA ARG A 32 11.03 11.52 -3.99
C ARG A 32 11.22 13.04 -3.83
N GLY A 33 10.90 13.58 -2.64
CA GLY A 33 11.05 15.01 -2.33
C GLY A 33 12.25 15.36 -1.45
N ALA A 34 13.13 14.40 -1.14
CA ALA A 34 14.29 14.64 -0.30
C ALA A 34 15.37 15.43 -1.06
N TRP A 35 16.07 16.33 -0.35
CA TRP A 35 17.19 17.10 -0.93
C TRP A 35 18.47 16.27 -1.09
N ALA A 36 18.62 15.24 -0.26
CA ALA A 36 19.70 14.28 -0.29
C ALA A 36 19.23 12.95 0.30
N GLY A 37 19.91 11.85 -0.06
CA GLY A 37 19.54 10.50 0.32
C GLY A 37 18.90 9.71 -0.83
N PRO A 38 18.75 8.39 -0.68
CA PRO A 38 18.23 7.54 -1.75
C PRO A 38 16.72 7.71 -1.94
N LEU A 39 16.26 7.49 -3.18
CA LEU A 39 14.88 7.12 -3.46
C LEU A 39 14.74 5.62 -3.21
N THR A 40 13.85 5.23 -2.30
CA THR A 40 13.60 3.83 -1.98
C THR A 40 12.23 3.43 -2.51
N LEU A 41 12.16 2.31 -3.21
CA LEU A 41 10.91 1.69 -3.66
C LEU A 41 10.70 0.37 -2.92
N ALA A 42 9.45 0.04 -2.63
CA ALA A 42 9.02 -1.23 -2.07
C ALA A 42 7.97 -1.88 -2.96
N ALA A 43 8.02 -3.21 -3.07
CA ALA A 43 7.04 -4.02 -3.77
C ALA A 43 6.51 -5.10 -2.81
N VAL A 44 5.19 -5.21 -2.69
CA VAL A 44 4.52 -6.09 -1.73
C VAL A 44 3.43 -6.90 -2.41
N VAL A 45 3.48 -8.22 -2.26
CA VAL A 45 2.37 -9.11 -2.59
C VAL A 45 1.51 -9.27 -1.35
N LEU A 46 0.25 -8.85 -1.43
CA LEU A 46 -0.69 -8.99 -0.32
C LEU A 46 -1.34 -10.38 -0.32
N PRO A 47 -1.60 -10.95 0.87
CA PRO A 47 -2.35 -12.19 0.97
C PRO A 47 -3.81 -11.95 0.56
N ARG A 48 -4.38 -12.90 -0.20
CA ARG A 48 -5.73 -12.78 -0.79
C ARG A 48 -6.85 -12.98 0.22
N ASP A 49 -6.59 -13.82 1.22
CA ASP A 49 -7.55 -14.41 2.14
C ASP A 49 -7.67 -13.65 3.46
N ARG A 50 -6.72 -12.75 3.76
CA ARG A 50 -6.68 -12.01 5.02
C ARG A 50 -6.40 -10.54 4.82
N ARG A 51 -6.95 -9.74 5.73
CA ARG A 51 -6.65 -8.32 5.81
C ARG A 51 -5.37 -8.12 6.61
N VAL A 52 -4.47 -7.27 6.10
CA VAL A 52 -3.32 -6.79 6.85
C VAL A 52 -3.78 -5.59 7.69
N TYR A 53 -3.69 -5.73 9.02
CA TYR A 53 -4.03 -4.68 9.97
C TYR A 53 -2.79 -3.84 10.32
N GLY A 54 -2.99 -2.63 10.84
CA GLY A 54 -1.89 -1.75 11.26
C GLY A 54 -1.17 -0.98 10.15
N VAL A 55 -1.33 -1.38 8.89
CA VAL A 55 -0.62 -0.78 7.73
C VAL A 55 -1.35 0.41 7.08
N ARG A 56 -2.41 0.95 7.72
CA ARG A 56 -3.28 1.99 7.13
C ARG A 56 -2.68 3.39 7.17
N ASP A 57 -1.87 3.69 8.18
CA ASP A 57 -1.24 5.01 8.34
C ASP A 57 0.20 4.81 8.79
N SER A 58 1.11 4.65 7.81
CA SER A 58 2.54 4.51 8.07
C SER A 58 3.13 5.71 8.83
N LYS A 59 2.45 6.86 8.81
CA LYS A 59 2.87 8.07 9.54
C LYS A 59 2.56 8.03 11.03
N GLN A 60 1.84 7.01 11.51
CA GLN A 60 1.59 6.75 12.93
C GLN A 60 2.44 5.59 13.48
N LEU A 61 3.26 4.97 12.63
CA LEU A 61 4.16 3.89 13.03
C LEU A 61 5.48 4.51 13.52
N SER A 62 5.95 4.06 14.69
CA SER A 62 7.30 4.38 15.17
C SER A 62 8.33 3.62 14.35
N GLU A 63 9.57 4.09 14.23
CA GLU A 63 10.63 3.38 13.50
C GLU A 63 10.79 1.90 13.90
N ALA A 64 10.49 1.57 15.17
CA ALA A 64 10.56 0.21 15.69
C ALA A 64 9.28 -0.64 15.47
N ARG A 65 8.26 -0.16 14.77
CA ARG A 65 6.98 -0.87 14.58
C ARG A 65 6.50 -0.88 13.13
#